data_AF-A0A8T6WCZ4-F1
#
_entry.id   AF-A0A8T6WCZ4-F1
#
_cell.length_a   1.000
_cell.length_b   1.000
_cell.length_c   1.000
_cell.angle_alpha   90.00
_cell.angle_beta   90.00
_cell.angle_gamma   90.00
#
_symmetry.space_group_name_H-M   'P 1'
#
loop_
_entity.id
_entity.type
_entity.pdbx_description
1 polymer ?
#
loop_
_entity_poly.entity_id
_entity_poly.type
_entity_poly.pdbx_seq_one_letter_code
_entity_poly.pdbx_strand_id
1 'polypeptide(L)'
;MLGKDTTGWEEKEQYLEVLWRIHDILSKKRITWAVTGSMSFALRGIPCKPKDIDIQTDKTEAYHIQELLSRCMKTEVTIVKNVELTESETLRSHFGTLKINGIKVEIMGALQKRDDDGGWEEPVE
;
A
#
# COMPACT_ATOMS: atom_id res chain seq x y z
N MET A 1 15.59 9.87 29.69
CA MET A 1 16.22 8.86 28.82
C MET A 1 15.55 8.95 27.46
N LEU A 2 16.23 9.52 26.46
CA LEU A 2 15.80 9.46 25.07
C LEU A 2 15.97 8.00 24.62
N GLY A 3 14.86 7.34 24.27
CA GLY A 3 14.89 6.01 23.68
C GLY A 3 15.74 6.05 22.41
N LYS A 4 16.72 5.16 22.32
CA LYS A 4 17.53 5.00 21.09
C LYS A 4 16.56 4.71 19.94
N ASP A 5 16.74 5.37 18.80
CA ASP A 5 16.00 5.06 17.58
C ASP A 5 16.39 3.63 17.15
N THR A 6 15.58 2.64 17.54
CA THR A 6 15.78 1.22 17.20
C THR A 6 15.16 0.87 15.84
N THR A 7 14.76 1.87 15.05
CA THR A 7 14.06 1.69 13.77
C THR A 7 14.86 2.20 12.57
N GLY A 8 16.15 2.49 12.73
CA GLY A 8 16.98 3.08 11.65
C GLY A 8 17.34 2.08 10.55
N TRP A 9 16.45 1.84 9.58
CA TRP A 9 16.83 1.29 8.28
C TRP A 9 17.29 2.41 7.34
N GLU A 10 18.28 2.09 6.49
CA GLU A 10 19.03 3.05 5.66
C GLU A 10 18.15 3.92 4.73
N GLU A 11 17.01 3.40 4.25
CA GLU A 11 16.09 4.14 3.38
C GLU A 11 14.87 4.75 4.11
N LYS A 12 14.90 4.88 5.43
CA LYS A 12 13.74 5.31 6.23
C LYS A 12 13.13 6.64 5.76
N GLU A 13 13.96 7.65 5.48
CA GLU A 13 13.43 8.93 4.98
C GLU A 13 12.72 8.77 3.63
N GLN A 14 13.24 7.93 2.73
CA GLN A 14 12.65 7.72 1.41
C GLN A 14 11.28 7.04 1.49
N TYR A 15 11.11 6.04 2.35
CA TYR A 15 9.80 5.42 2.61
C TYR A 15 8.81 6.43 3.19
N LEU A 16 9.23 7.25 4.15
CA LEU A 16 8.39 8.26 4.77
C LEU A 16 8.01 9.37 3.79
N GLU A 17 8.93 9.79 2.92
CA GLU A 17 8.65 10.77 1.87
C GLU A 17 7.60 10.25 0.89
N VAL A 18 7.76 9.02 0.38
CA VAL A 18 6.78 8.40 -0.53
C VAL A 18 5.42 8.28 0.16
N LEU A 19 5.38 7.77 1.40
CA LEU A 19 4.13 7.65 2.15
C LEU A 19 3.47 9.01 2.40
N TRP A 20 4.25 10.04 2.71
CA TRP A 20 3.74 11.40 2.93
C TRP A 20 3.13 11.98 1.65
N ARG A 21 3.78 11.79 0.49
CA ARG A 21 3.25 12.24 -0.81
C ARG A 21 1.95 11.53 -1.17
N ILE A 22 1.88 10.21 -0.94
CA ILE A 22 0.65 9.43 -1.11
C ILE A 22 -0.44 10.01 -0.20
N HIS A 23 -0.16 10.20 1.09
CA HIS A 23 -1.12 10.75 2.04
C HIS A 23 -1.62 12.15 1.63
N ASP A 24 -0.75 13.06 1.22
CA ASP A 24 -1.13 14.41 0.77
C ASP A 24 -2.09 14.38 -0.43
N ILE A 25 -1.86 13.48 -1.40
CA ILE A 25 -2.73 13.33 -2.57
C ILE A 25 -4.07 12.70 -2.20
N LEU A 26 -4.06 11.59 -1.45
CA LEU A 26 -5.27 10.81 -1.15
C LEU A 26 -6.19 11.54 -0.15
N SER A 27 -5.62 12.25 0.83
CA SER A 27 -6.39 13.04 1.81
C SER A 27 -7.18 14.17 1.16
N LYS A 28 -6.61 14.85 0.16
CA LYS A 28 -7.29 15.90 -0.62
C LYS A 28 -8.49 15.37 -1.41
N LYS A 29 -8.51 14.07 -1.71
CA LYS A 29 -9.60 13.38 -2.42
C LYS A 29 -10.55 12.63 -1.49
N ARG A 30 -10.30 12.66 -0.17
CA ARG A 30 -11.11 11.98 0.86
C ARG A 30 -11.27 10.48 0.58
N ILE A 31 -10.22 9.87 0.04
CA ILE A 31 -10.19 8.43 -0.21
C ILE A 31 -10.01 7.72 1.13
N THR A 32 -10.79 6.67 1.37
CA THR A 32 -10.60 5.78 2.53
C THR A 32 -9.56 4.74 2.19
N TRP A 33 -8.46 4.71 2.94
CA TRP A 33 -7.38 3.76 2.73
C TRP A 33 -6.59 3.57 4.03
N ALA A 34 -5.83 2.48 4.11
CA ALA A 34 -4.96 2.18 5.23
C ALA A 34 -3.59 1.68 4.75
N VAL A 35 -2.55 1.99 5.53
CA VAL A 35 -1.23 1.33 5.40
C VAL A 35 -1.29 -0.02 6.11
N THR A 36 -0.96 -1.10 5.41
CA THR A 36 -0.94 -2.45 5.96
C THR A 36 0.47 -3.05 5.89
N GLY A 37 0.59 -4.35 6.18
CA GLY A 37 1.84 -5.08 6.14
C GLY A 37 2.97 -4.49 6.99
N SER A 38 4.19 -4.68 6.50
CA SER A 38 5.42 -4.38 7.25
C SER A 38 5.60 -2.89 7.55
N MET A 39 5.17 -2.02 6.63
CA MET A 39 5.20 -0.57 6.83
C MET A 39 4.29 -0.13 7.99
N SER A 40 3.11 -0.75 8.12
CA SER A 40 2.19 -0.50 9.23
C SER A 40 2.82 -0.82 10.59
N PHE A 41 3.55 -1.93 10.68
CA PHE A 41 4.26 -2.32 11.92
C PHE A 41 5.39 -1.34 12.26
N ALA A 42 6.21 -1.00 11.28
CA ALA A 42 7.28 -0.02 11.39
C ALA A 42 6.78 1.34 11.91
N LEU A 43 5.66 1.85 11.36
CA LEU A 43 5.05 3.11 11.79
C LEU A 43 4.57 3.10 13.25
N ARG A 44 4.27 1.92 13.81
CA ARG A 44 3.90 1.74 15.23
C ARG A 44 5.10 1.47 16.14
N GLY A 45 6.32 1.59 15.63
CA GLY A 45 7.56 1.41 16.40
C GLY A 45 8.00 -0.04 16.58
N ILE A 46 7.37 -1.00 15.87
CA ILE A 46 7.85 -2.38 15.84
C ILE A 46 9.16 -2.40 15.03
N PRO A 47 10.26 -2.96 15.57
CA PRO A 47 11.56 -2.96 14.91
C PRO A 47 11.59 -3.97 13.75
N CYS A 48 11.13 -3.52 12.58
CA CYS A 48 11.20 -4.28 11.34
C CYS A 48 11.45 -3.35 10.16
N LYS A 49 12.29 -3.76 9.20
CA LYS A 49 12.48 -3.03 7.94
C LYS A 49 11.30 -3.33 6.99
N PRO A 50 10.55 -2.31 6.52
CA PRO A 50 9.54 -2.51 5.48
C PRO A 50 10.18 -2.97 4.16
N LYS A 51 9.48 -3.82 3.41
CA LYS A 51 9.89 -4.23 2.05
C LYS A 51 9.31 -3.34 0.96
N ASP A 52 8.18 -2.72 1.27
CA ASP A 52 7.25 -2.03 0.40
C ASP A 52 6.27 -1.21 1.24
N ILE A 53 5.42 -0.43 0.57
CA ILE A 53 4.27 0.24 1.17
C ILE A 53 3.01 -0.45 0.65
N ASP A 54 2.31 -1.12 1.55
CA ASP A 54 1.04 -1.78 1.25
C ASP A 54 -0.13 -0.84 1.54
N ILE A 55 -0.92 -0.54 0.51
CA ILE A 55 -2.14 0.25 0.58
C ILE A 55 -3.33 -0.70 0.45
N GLN A 56 -4.17 -0.72 1.49
CA GLN A 56 -5.47 -1.40 1.43
C GLN A 56 -6.61 -0.38 1.35
N THR A 57 -7.63 -0.68 0.55
CA THR A 57 -8.80 0.17 0.32
C THR A 57 -9.96 -0.67 -0.23
N ASP A 58 -11.06 -0.04 -0.60
CA ASP A 58 -12.17 -0.69 -1.29
C ASP A 58 -11.86 -0.94 -2.77
N LYS A 59 -12.76 -1.68 -3.44
CA LYS A 59 -12.61 -2.02 -4.86
C LYS A 59 -12.51 -0.79 -5.75
N THR A 60 -13.37 0.20 -5.57
CA THR A 60 -13.49 1.36 -6.47
C THR A 60 -12.28 2.26 -6.30
N GLU A 61 -11.91 2.54 -5.05
CA GLU A 61 -10.81 3.43 -4.73
C GLU A 61 -9.46 2.84 -5.10
N ALA A 62 -9.28 1.52 -5.17
CA ALA A 62 -8.03 0.93 -5.68
C ALA A 62 -7.67 1.41 -7.09
N TYR A 63 -8.65 1.42 -8.01
CA TYR A 63 -8.44 1.94 -9.37
C TYR A 63 -8.18 3.44 -9.37
N HIS A 64 -8.95 4.17 -8.56
CA HIS A 64 -8.85 5.62 -8.47
C HIS A 64 -7.50 6.06 -7.89
N ILE A 65 -6.96 5.33 -6.89
CA ILE A 65 -5.62 5.55 -6.33
C ILE A 65 -4.56 5.38 -7.41
N GLN A 66 -4.59 4.30 -8.20
CA GLN A 66 -3.62 4.12 -9.29
C GLN A 66 -3.66 5.32 -10.25
N GLU A 67 -4.84 5.72 -10.70
CA GLU A 67 -4.99 6.84 -11.63
C GLU A 67 -4.48 8.14 -11.02
N LEU A 68 -4.87 8.44 -9.78
CA LEU A 68 -4.49 9.66 -9.08
C LEU A 68 -2.98 9.76 -8.87
N LEU A 69 -2.35 8.72 -8.36
CA LEU A 69 -0.91 8.72 -8.12
C LEU A 69 -0.13 8.84 -9.44
N SER A 70 -0.54 8.09 -10.48
CA SER A 70 0.09 8.17 -11.80
C SER A 70 -0.07 9.55 -12.45
N ARG A 71 -1.20 10.22 -12.23
CA ARG A 71 -1.46 11.57 -12.75
C ARG A 71 -0.72 12.65 -11.97
N CYS A 72 -0.73 12.58 -10.64
CA CYS A 72 -0.18 13.63 -9.77
C CYS A 72 1.35 13.53 -9.56
N MET A 73 1.94 12.36 -9.78
CA MET A 73 3.37 12.09 -9.56
C MET A 73 4.03 11.55 -10.84
N LYS A 74 3.61 12.08 -12.00
CA LYS A 74 3.88 11.55 -13.34
C LYS A 74 5.36 11.26 -13.63
N THR A 75 6.27 12.02 -13.05
CA THR A 75 7.73 11.89 -13.24
C THR A 75 8.39 10.89 -12.28
N GLU A 76 7.74 10.56 -11.16
CA GLU A 76 8.30 9.72 -10.10
C GLU A 76 7.67 8.33 -10.03
N VAL A 77 6.50 8.15 -10.65
CA VAL A 77 5.71 6.92 -10.61
C VAL A 77 5.88 6.15 -11.91
N THR A 78 6.15 4.86 -11.77
CA THR A 78 6.02 3.87 -12.85
C THR A 78 4.99 2.83 -12.44
N ILE A 79 4.03 2.55 -13.32
CA ILE A 79 3.10 1.44 -13.14
C ILE A 79 3.87 0.14 -13.44
N VAL A 80 4.08 -0.69 -12.42
CA VAL A 80 4.71 -2.02 -12.56
C VAL A 80 3.65 -3.05 -12.93
N LYS A 81 2.47 -2.96 -12.32
CA LYS A 81 1.29 -3.76 -12.63
C LYS A 81 0.04 -2.91 -12.48
N ASN A 82 -0.83 -2.92 -13.50
CA ASN A 82 -2.11 -2.23 -13.40
C ASN A 82 -3.00 -2.88 -12.33
N VAL A 83 -3.79 -2.08 -11.62
CA VAL A 83 -4.84 -2.58 -10.74
C VAL A 83 -5.83 -3.39 -11.56
N GLU A 84 -5.93 -4.67 -11.24
CA GLU A 84 -6.85 -5.62 -11.85
C GLU A 84 -7.25 -6.69 -10.84
N LEU A 85 -8.37 -7.37 -11.07
CA LEU A 85 -8.75 -8.50 -10.22
C LEU A 85 -7.69 -9.59 -10.35
N THR A 86 -6.98 -9.87 -9.26
CA THR A 86 -5.95 -10.88 -9.16
C THR A 86 -6.33 -11.89 -8.08
N GLU A 87 -6.10 -13.15 -8.36
CA GLU A 87 -6.37 -14.28 -7.46
C GLU A 87 -5.10 -15.14 -7.33
N SER A 88 -4.81 -15.55 -6.11
CA SER A 88 -3.86 -16.61 -5.77
C SER A 88 -4.62 -17.76 -5.10
N GLU A 89 -3.91 -18.80 -4.70
CA GLU A 89 -4.51 -19.90 -3.94
C GLU A 89 -5.16 -19.43 -2.64
N THR A 90 -4.68 -18.34 -2.02
CA THR A 90 -5.11 -17.92 -0.69
C THR A 90 -5.71 -16.52 -0.62
N LEU A 91 -5.49 -15.67 -1.63
CA LEU A 91 -5.91 -14.26 -1.62
C LEU A 91 -6.55 -13.86 -2.94
N ARG A 92 -7.54 -12.98 -2.87
CA ARG A 92 -8.15 -12.34 -4.03
C ARG A 92 -8.36 -10.86 -3.73
N SER A 93 -7.99 -9.99 -4.67
CA SER A 93 -8.20 -8.55 -4.54
C SER A 93 -8.10 -7.84 -5.89
N HIS A 94 -8.50 -6.58 -5.92
CA HIS A 94 -8.12 -5.65 -6.98
C HIS A 94 -6.69 -5.17 -6.72
N PHE A 95 -5.72 -5.86 -7.31
CA PHE A 95 -4.31 -5.73 -7.01
C PHE A 95 -3.55 -5.00 -8.11
N GLY A 96 -2.76 -4.00 -7.73
CA GLY A 96 -1.81 -3.33 -8.61
C GLY A 96 -0.50 -3.01 -7.89
N THR A 97 0.51 -2.64 -8.67
CA THR A 97 1.82 -2.30 -8.13
C THR A 97 2.39 -1.08 -8.85
N LEU A 98 2.80 -0.10 -8.05
CA LEU A 98 3.53 1.08 -8.50
C LEU A 98 4.97 1.02 -7.99
N LYS A 99 5.86 1.70 -8.69
CA LYS A 99 7.19 2.05 -8.20
C LYS A 99 7.29 3.57 -8.12
N ILE A 100 7.44 4.10 -6.92
CA ILE A 100 7.45 5.54 -6.64
C ILE A 100 8.79 5.90 -6.04
N ASN A 101 9.59 6.73 -6.72
CA ASN A 101 10.95 7.08 -6.29
C ASN A 101 11.79 5.83 -5.91
N GLY A 102 11.64 4.71 -6.64
CA GLY A 102 12.35 3.47 -6.35
C GLY A 102 11.69 2.54 -5.33
N ILE A 103 10.73 3.02 -4.54
CA ILE A 103 9.99 2.24 -3.53
C ILE A 103 8.80 1.53 -4.17
N LYS A 104 8.62 0.24 -3.87
CA LYS A 104 7.46 -0.53 -4.32
C LYS A 104 6.25 -0.18 -3.47
N VAL A 105 5.14 0.12 -4.13
CA VAL A 105 3.84 0.43 -3.51
C VAL A 105 2.81 -0.54 -4.07
N GLU A 106 2.23 -1.36 -3.20
CA GLU A 106 1.18 -2.31 -3.56
C GLU A 106 -0.19 -1.72 -3.22
N ILE A 107 -1.15 -1.84 -4.14
CA ILE A 107 -2.53 -1.38 -3.96
C ILE A 107 -3.43 -2.62 -3.95
N MET A 108 -4.19 -2.81 -2.88
CA MET A 108 -5.11 -3.93 -2.68
C MET A 108 -6.51 -3.40 -2.37
N GLY A 109 -7.40 -3.49 -3.36
CA GLY A 109 -8.82 -3.16 -3.21
C GLY A 109 -9.67 -4.38 -2.88
N ALA A 110 -10.58 -4.26 -1.91
CA ALA A 110 -11.55 -5.30 -1.54
C ALA A 110 -10.88 -6.67 -1.33
N LEU A 111 -9.93 -6.71 -0.39
CA LEU A 111 -9.13 -7.91 -0.12
C LEU A 111 -10.01 -9.03 0.47
N GLN A 112 -9.91 -10.22 -0.11
CA GLN A 112 -10.58 -11.43 0.34
C GLN A 112 -9.55 -12.52 0.60
N LYS A 113 -9.78 -13.32 1.63
CA LYS A 113 -9.02 -14.54 1.91
C LYS A 113 -9.82 -15.76 1.53
N ARG A 114 -9.14 -16.81 1.10
CA ARG A 114 -9.79 -18.09 0.85
C ARG A 114 -10.08 -18.73 2.20
N ASP A 115 -11.32 -19.18 2.38
CA ASP A 115 -11.73 -19.93 3.57
C ASP A 115 -11.34 -21.42 3.45
N ASP A 116 -11.51 -22.16 4.56
CA ASP A 116 -11.17 -23.59 4.63
C ASP A 116 -12.07 -24.47 3.72
N ASP A 117 -13.25 -23.98 3.34
CA ASP A 117 -14.19 -24.64 2.43
C ASP A 117 -13.91 -24.32 0.95
N GLY A 118 -12.89 -23.49 0.68
CA GLY A 118 -12.48 -23.06 -0.65
C GLY A 118 -13.28 -21.89 -1.22
N GLY A 119 -14.18 -21.29 -0.45
CA GLY A 119 -14.86 -20.03 -0.75
C GLY A 119 -13.98 -18.80 -0.50
N TRP A 120 -14.52 -17.62 -0.82
CA TRP A 120 -13.88 -16.33 -0.53
C TRP A 120 -14.65 -15.65 0.60
N GLU A 121 -13.94 -15.22 1.64
CA GLU A 121 -14.51 -14.36 2.69
C GLU A 121 -15.06 -13.05 2.09
N GLU A 122 -15.93 -12.36 2.84
CA GLU A 122 -16.38 -11.02 2.46
C GLU A 122 -15.19 -10.06 2.28
N PRO A 123 -15.26 -9.14 1.30
CA PRO A 123 -14.19 -8.21 1.05
C PRO A 123 -13.97 -7.28 2.24
N VAL A 124 -12.70 -7.08 2.59
CA VAL A 124 -12.30 -6.07 3.56
C VAL A 124 -12.19 -4.73 2.83
N GLU A 125 -13.03 -3.77 3.23
CA GLU A 125 -13.10 -2.38 2.73
C GLU A 125 -12.50 -1.37 3.71
#